data_AF-A0A2D6E314-F1
#
_entry.id   AF-A0A2D6E314-F1
#
_cell.length_a   1.000
_cell.length_b   1.000
_cell.length_c   1.000
_cell.angle_alpha   90.00
_cell.angle_beta   90.00
_cell.angle_gamma   90.00
#
_symmetry.space_group_name_H-M   'P 1'
#
loop_
_entity.id
_entity.type
_entity.pdbx_description
1 polymer ?
#
loop_
_entity_poly.entity_id
_entity_poly.type
_entity_poly.pdbx_seq_one_letter_code
_entity_poly.pdbx_strand_id
1 'polypeptide(L)' 'MYIKLDENNYIVMMTIEPFEGAIVASEPSQDVISWFATGKYKFIDGKYILQDNWIEPNVKEDEL' A
#
# COMPACT_ATOMS: atom_id res chain seq x y z
N MET A 1 -10.85 -1.17 2.55
CA MET A 1 -9.60 -1.75 2.06
C MET A 1 -8.84 -2.35 3.24
N TYR A 2 -8.24 -3.51 3.07
CA TYR A 2 -7.45 -4.19 4.09
C TYR A 2 -5.97 -3.99 3.77
N ILE A 3 -5.21 -3.48 4.73
CA ILE A 3 -3.80 -3.15 4.57
C ILE A 3 -2.94 -3.93 5.56
N LYS A 4 -1.76 -4.37 5.11
CA LYS A 4 -0.73 -4.92 5.98
C LYS A 4 0.41 -3.91 6.06
N LEU A 5 0.87 -3.66 7.27
CA LEU A 5 2.04 -2.82 7.53
C LEU A 5 3.21 -3.67 8.01
N ASP A 6 4.43 -3.20 7.75
CA ASP A 6 5.62 -3.69 8.43
C ASP A 6 5.88 -2.92 9.75
N GLU A 7 6.98 -3.24 10.40
CA GLU A 7 7.42 -2.61 11.67
C GLU A 7 7.66 -1.10 11.58
N ASN A 8 7.80 -0.54 10.39
CA ASN A 8 8.09 0.87 10.13
C ASN A 8 6.89 1.62 9.51
N ASN A 9 5.71 1.00 9.56
CA ASN A 9 4.44 1.46 8.99
C ASN A 9 4.42 1.56 7.46
N TYR A 10 5.30 0.85 6.75
CA TYR A 10 5.23 0.77 5.30
C TYR A 10 4.08 -0.16 4.89
N ILE A 11 3.31 0.26 3.87
CA ILE A 11 2.29 -0.60 3.29
C ILE A 11 2.99 -1.71 2.51
N VAL A 12 2.87 -2.96 2.96
CA VAL A 12 3.45 -4.12 2.28
C VAL A 12 2.42 -4.90 1.45
N MET A 13 1.13 -4.66 1.70
CA MET A 13 0.03 -5.28 0.97
C MET A 13 -1.23 -4.43 1.11
N MET A 14 -2.03 -4.35 0.03
CA MET A 14 -3.40 -3.86 0.07
C MET A 14 -4.30 -4.79 -0.73
N THR A 15 -5.47 -5.11 -0.18
CA THR A 15 -6.50 -5.90 -0.86
C THR A 15 -7.90 -5.43 -0.44
N ILE A 16 -8.90 -5.74 -1.27
CA ILE A 16 -10.31 -5.55 -0.91
C ILE A 16 -10.84 -6.71 -0.05
N GLU A 17 -10.13 -7.83 -0.01
CA GLU A 17 -10.50 -9.01 0.76
C GLU A 17 -9.90 -8.96 2.19
N PRO A 18 -10.65 -9.39 3.22
CA PRO A 18 -10.14 -9.46 4.58
C PRO A 18 -9.05 -10.53 4.71
N PHE A 19 -8.05 -10.25 5.53
CA PHE A 19 -7.03 -11.24 5.96
C PHE A 19 -6.63 -11.01 7.42
N GLU A 20 -6.03 -12.03 8.05
CA GLU A 20 -5.64 -11.98 9.45
C GLU A 20 -4.53 -10.94 9.70
N GLY A 21 -4.72 -10.10 10.72
CA GLY A 21 -3.78 -9.03 11.06
C GLY A 21 -3.87 -7.80 10.15
N ALA A 22 -4.86 -7.73 9.26
CA ALA A 22 -5.10 -6.55 8.45
C ALA A 22 -5.67 -5.38 9.26
N ILE A 23 -5.25 -4.17 8.91
CA ILE A 23 -5.92 -2.94 9.33
C ILE A 23 -6.97 -2.58 8.29
N VAL A 24 -8.15 -2.16 8.74
CA VAL A 24 -9.19 -1.64 7.85
C VAL A 24 -8.93 -0.15 7.63
N ALA A 25 -8.73 0.22 6.37
CA ALA A 25 -8.61 1.61 5.93
C ALA A 25 -9.70 1.95 4.92
N SER A 26 -10.12 3.22 4.91
CA SER A 26 -10.99 3.77 3.86
C SER A 26 -10.29 3.64 2.50
N GLU A 27 -11.06 3.50 1.43
CA GLU A 27 -10.46 3.54 0.09
C GLU A 27 -9.65 4.83 -0.08
N PRO A 28 -8.38 4.73 -0.50
CA PRO A 28 -7.60 5.90 -0.78
C PRO A 28 -8.22 6.66 -1.95
N SER A 29 -8.19 8.00 -1.89
CA SER A 29 -8.69 8.84 -2.98
C SER A 29 -8.00 8.49 -4.28
N GLN A 30 -8.79 8.16 -5.32
CA GLN A 30 -8.57 7.91 -6.76
C GLN A 30 -7.16 7.62 -7.35
N ASP A 31 -6.06 8.05 -6.73
CA ASP A 31 -4.67 7.90 -7.17
C ASP A 31 -3.94 6.68 -6.59
N VAL A 32 -4.54 5.98 -5.62
CA VAL A 32 -3.94 4.76 -5.02
C VAL A 32 -4.78 3.55 -5.46
N ILE A 33 -4.82 3.35 -6.77
CA ILE A 33 -5.37 2.13 -7.34
C ILE A 33 -4.42 0.98 -6.97
N SER A 34 -5.03 -0.11 -6.53
CA SER A 34 -4.42 -1.35 -6.05
C SER A 34 -3.20 -1.80 -6.86
N TRP A 35 -2.24 -2.41 -6.15
CA TRP A 35 -0.96 -3.03 -6.58
C TRP A 35 0.29 -2.13 -6.57
N PHE A 36 0.20 -0.83 -6.87
CA PHE A 36 1.37 0.07 -6.89
C PHE A 36 1.68 0.81 -5.56
N ALA A 37 0.93 0.53 -4.49
CA ALA A 37 1.12 1.19 -3.20
C ALA A 37 2.17 0.50 -2.31
N THR A 38 2.53 -0.75 -2.61
CA THR A 38 3.46 -1.56 -1.81
C THR A 38 4.84 -0.93 -1.81
N GLY A 39 5.33 -0.61 -0.62
CA GLY A 39 6.59 0.09 -0.43
C GLY A 39 6.57 1.56 -0.87
N LYS A 40 5.50 2.08 -1.50
CA LYS A 40 5.38 3.48 -1.97
C LYS A 40 4.84 4.41 -0.90
N TYR A 41 3.93 3.92 -0.06
CA TYR A 41 3.26 4.71 0.98
C TYR A 41 3.53 4.17 2.39
N LYS A 42 3.55 5.09 3.37
CA LYS A 42 3.37 4.77 4.79
C LYS A 42 1.94 5.04 5.22
N PHE A 43 1.45 4.30 6.20
CA PHE A 43 0.17 4.59 6.84
C PHE A 43 0.40 5.10 8.26
N ILE A 44 0.17 6.39 8.48
CA ILE A 44 0.43 7.08 9.76
C ILE A 44 -0.82 7.89 10.14
N ASP A 45 -1.34 7.68 11.34
CA ASP A 45 -2.50 8.40 11.89
C ASP A 45 -3.72 8.45 10.95
N GLY A 46 -4.02 7.32 10.30
CA GLY A 46 -5.15 7.21 9.37
C GLY A 46 -4.91 7.82 7.99
N LYS A 47 -3.68 8.28 7.69
CA LYS A 47 -3.33 8.95 6.43
C LYS A 47 -2.29 8.15 5.65
N TYR A 48 -2.40 8.20 4.32
CA TYR A 48 -1.40 7.70 3.38
C TYR A 48 -0.35 8.78 3.13
N ILE A 49 0.92 8.47 3.42
CA ILE A 49 2.05 9.38 3.23
C ILE A 49 2.95 8.83 2.14
N LEU A 50 3.11 9.58 1.04
CA LEU A 50 4.02 9.22 -0.05
C LEU A 50 5.47 9.30 0.43
N GLN A 51 6.31 8.39 -0.03
CA GLN A 51 7.73 8.41 0.27
C GLN A 51 8.52 9.15 -0.80
N ASP A 52 9.38 10.07 -0.38
CA ASP A 52 10.20 10.86 -1.30
C ASP A 52 11.30 10.03 -2.00
N ASN A 53 11.66 8.86 -1.44
CA ASN A 53 12.75 8.00 -1.93
C ASN A 53 12.27 6.65 -2.49
N TRP A 54 10.97 6.52 -2.79
CA TRP A 54 10.49 5.28 -3.37
C TRP A 54 10.98 5.13 -4.81
N ILE A 55 11.64 4.02 -5.09
CA ILE A 55 12.07 3.65 -6.43
C ILE A 55 11.01 2.70 -6.98
N GLU A 56 10.35 3.11 -8.06
CA GLU A 56 9.39 2.25 -8.75
C GLU A 56 10.08 0.95 -9.18
N PRO A 57 9.57 -0.22 -8.74
CA PRO A 57 10.08 -1.49 -9.21
C PRO A 57 9.96 -1.52 -10.73
N ASN A 58 11.06 -1.80 -11.42
CA ASN A 58 11.08 -1.91 -12.88
C ASN A 58 10.53 -3.29 -13.30
N VAL A 59 9.26 -3.54 -12.96
CA VAL A 59 8.53 -4.76 -13.34
C VAL A 59 7.70 -4.40 -14.56
N LYS A 60 8.00 -5.02 -15.70
CA LYS A 60 7.18 -4.86 -16.90
C LYS A 60 5.87 -5.63 -16.68
N GLU A 61 4.75 -5.00 -17.02
CA GLU A 61 3.41 -5.62 -16.90
C GLU A 61 3.30 -6.99 -17.61
N ASP A 62 4.18 -7.28 -18.58
CA ASP A 62 4.23 -8.55 -19.31
C ASP A 62 4.80 -9.74 -18.50
N GLU A 63 5.33 -9.54 -17.29
CA GLU A 63 5.92 -10.61 -16.45
C GLU A 63 5.07 -10.98 -15.21
N LEU A 64 3.84 -10.46 -15.11
CA LEU A 64 2.86 -10.76 -14.05
C LEU A 64 1.72 -11.64 -14.56
#